data_AF-A0A434ZTM7-F1
#
_entry.id   AF-A0A434ZTM7-F1
#
_cell.length_a   1.000
_cell.length_b   1.000
_cell.length_c   1.000
_cell.angle_alpha   90.00
_cell.angle_beta   90.00
_cell.angle_gamma   90.00
#
_symmetry.space_group_name_H-M   'P 1'
#
loop_
_entity.id
_entity.type
_entity.pdbx_description
1 polymer ?
#
loop_
_entity_poly.entity_id
_entity_poly.type
_entity_poly.pdbx_seq_one_letter_code
_entity_poly.pdbx_strand_id
1 'polypeptide(L)'
;MEPERSIDLYQYLAKSRDLLVDIKVAQRLHIPRDALVEMVKEGLCPEPRPGLASNRYWFYQWQATNYKSWARTASDDDVRRAADIILKDDRTRRIREFEHYDNADPRKFLTTLFSRKAW
;
A
#
# COMPACT_ATOMS: atom_id res chain seq x y z
N MET A 1 -8.76 -35.49 13.96
CA MET A 1 -8.80 -34.02 13.91
C MET A 1 -9.51 -33.66 12.63
N GLU A 2 -10.74 -33.17 12.70
CA GLU A 2 -11.36 -32.58 11.50
C GLU A 2 -10.56 -31.34 11.10
N PRO A 3 -10.35 -31.09 9.80
CA PRO A 3 -9.72 -29.85 9.36
C PRO A 3 -10.61 -28.70 9.83
N GLU A 4 -10.04 -27.78 10.61
CA GLU A 4 -10.70 -26.51 10.92
C GLU A 4 -11.23 -25.94 9.61
N ARG A 5 -12.56 -25.85 9.48
CA ARG A 5 -13.18 -25.14 8.36
C ARG A 5 -12.69 -23.70 8.46
N SER A 6 -11.67 -23.35 7.70
CA SER A 6 -11.22 -21.98 7.56
C SER A 6 -12.41 -21.19 7.02
N ILE A 7 -13.04 -20.38 7.86
CA ILE A 7 -14.12 -19.51 7.43
C ILE A 7 -13.49 -18.49 6.49
N ASP A 8 -13.93 -18.49 5.22
CA ASP A 8 -13.61 -17.41 4.30
C ASP A 8 -14.35 -16.15 4.76
N LEU A 9 -13.60 -15.24 5.37
CA LEU A 9 -14.11 -13.98 5.88
C LEU A 9 -14.28 -12.93 4.77
N TYR A 10 -13.83 -13.20 3.54
CA TYR A 10 -13.85 -12.21 2.45
C TYR A 10 -15.25 -11.65 2.23
N GLN A 11 -16.27 -12.50 2.12
CA GLN A 11 -17.64 -12.04 1.88
C GLN A 11 -18.23 -11.20 3.02
N TYR A 12 -17.77 -11.44 4.26
CA TYR A 12 -18.20 -10.68 5.44
C TYR A 12 -17.49 -9.33 5.50
N LEU A 13 -16.17 -9.32 5.33
CA LEU A 13 -15.34 -8.12 5.37
C LEU A 13 -15.61 -7.19 4.18
N ALA A 14 -15.85 -7.74 2.99
CA ALA A 14 -16.16 -6.97 1.79
C ALA A 14 -17.49 -6.19 1.88
N LYS A 15 -18.40 -6.59 2.77
CA LYS A 15 -19.65 -5.87 3.07
C LYS A 15 -19.44 -4.73 4.07
N SER A 16 -18.31 -4.70 4.78
CA SER A 16 -18.01 -3.60 5.70
C SER A 16 -17.77 -2.32 4.92
N ARG A 17 -18.42 -1.24 5.34
CA ARG A 17 -18.22 0.09 4.76
C ARG A 17 -16.88 0.70 5.17
N ASP A 18 -16.36 0.30 6.33
CA ASP A 18 -15.17 0.93 6.92
C ASP A 18 -13.86 0.25 6.51
N LEU A 19 -13.94 -0.89 5.81
CA LEU A 19 -12.79 -1.68 5.42
C LEU A 19 -12.49 -1.59 3.92
N LEU A 20 -11.21 -1.59 3.61
CA LEU A 20 -10.65 -1.69 2.27
C LEU A 20 -9.71 -2.88 2.22
N VAL A 21 -9.88 -3.69 1.19
CA VAL A 21 -8.95 -4.77 0.85
C VAL A 21 -7.72 -4.20 0.14
N ASP A 22 -6.57 -4.86 0.28
CA ASP A 22 -5.27 -4.50 -0.31
C ASP A 22 -5.33 -3.92 -1.73
N ILE A 23 -6.07 -4.57 -2.64
CA ILE A 23 -6.21 -4.11 -4.03
C ILE A 23 -6.84 -2.73 -4.14
N LYS A 24 -7.85 -2.41 -3.31
CA LYS A 24 -8.48 -1.08 -3.31
C LYS A 24 -7.56 -0.02 -2.71
N VAL A 25 -6.78 -0.38 -1.69
CA VAL A 25 -5.79 0.53 -1.09
C VAL A 25 -4.68 0.83 -2.08
N ALA A 26 -4.11 -0.19 -2.72
CA ALA A 26 -3.08 -0.04 -3.75
C ALA A 26 -3.55 0.85 -4.91
N GLN A 27 -4.79 0.66 -5.37
CA GLN A 27 -5.41 1.53 -6.38
C GLN A 27 -5.49 3.00 -5.92
N ARG A 28 -5.92 3.26 -4.68
CA ARG A 28 -5.97 4.63 -4.13
C ARG A 28 -4.60 5.26 -3.98
N LEU A 29 -3.59 4.46 -3.67
CA LEU A 29 -2.20 4.91 -3.55
C LEU A 29 -1.50 5.01 -4.89
N HIS A 30 -2.15 4.58 -5.97
CA HIS A 30 -1.58 4.43 -7.29
C HIS A 30 -0.26 3.64 -7.23
N ILE A 31 -0.27 2.45 -6.66
CA ILE A 31 0.88 1.53 -6.66
C ILE A 31 0.41 0.12 -7.04
N PRO A 32 1.32 -0.75 -7.50
CA PRO A 32 1.03 -2.17 -7.63
C PRO A 32 0.56 -2.78 -6.29
N ARG A 33 -0.35 -3.75 -6.35
CA ARG A 33 -0.83 -4.45 -5.15
C ARG A 33 0.33 -5.18 -4.46
N ASP A 34 1.20 -5.80 -5.23
CA ASP A 34 2.28 -6.62 -4.66
C ASP A 34 3.33 -5.73 -3.98
N ALA A 35 3.62 -4.55 -4.53
CA ALA A 35 4.37 -3.50 -3.83
C ALA A 35 3.75 -3.10 -2.47
N LEU A 36 2.42 -2.90 -2.39
CA LEU A 36 1.75 -2.63 -1.11
C LEU A 36 1.93 -3.78 -0.12
N VAL A 37 1.80 -5.03 -0.60
CA VAL A 37 1.98 -6.23 0.23
C VAL A 37 3.41 -6.34 0.76
N GLU A 38 4.41 -6.05 -0.06
CA GLU A 38 5.82 -6.05 0.33
C GLU A 38 6.10 -4.94 1.35
N MET A 39 5.59 -3.71 1.14
CA MET A 39 5.68 -2.63 2.12
C MET A 39 5.08 -3.00 3.48
N VAL A 40 3.91 -3.66 3.50
CA VAL A 40 3.27 -4.12 4.74
C VAL A 40 4.13 -5.15 5.47
N LYS A 41 4.70 -6.12 4.74
CA LYS A 41 5.58 -7.16 5.32
C LYS A 41 6.86 -6.56 5.90
N GLU A 42 7.38 -5.50 5.30
CA GLU A 42 8.58 -4.81 5.76
C GLU A 42 8.30 -3.73 6.82
N GLY A 43 7.03 -3.47 7.17
CA GLY A 43 6.66 -2.43 8.13
C GLY A 43 6.82 -1.00 7.60
N LEU A 44 6.87 -0.83 6.27
CA LEU A 44 7.12 0.43 5.58
C LEU A 44 5.83 1.18 5.23
N CYS A 45 4.83 1.13 6.11
CA CYS A 45 3.56 1.80 5.93
C CYS A 45 2.75 1.83 7.24
N PRO A 46 1.62 2.56 7.28
CA PRO A 46 0.61 2.34 8.32
C PRO A 46 0.20 0.87 8.38
N GLU A 47 0.23 0.30 9.59
CA GLU A 47 -0.07 -1.10 9.84
C GLU A 47 -1.52 -1.44 9.43
N PRO A 48 -1.77 -2.51 8.66
CA PRO A 48 -3.12 -2.93 8.31
C PRO A 48 -3.91 -3.33 9.56
N ARG A 49 -5.10 -2.75 9.73
CA ARG A 49 -6.06 -3.19 10.75
C ARG A 49 -7.42 -3.43 10.09
N PRO A 50 -8.01 -4.63 10.24
CA PRO A 50 -7.68 -5.69 11.21
C PRO A 50 -6.50 -6.61 10.83
N GLY A 51 -5.83 -6.41 9.69
CA GLY A 51 -4.63 -7.20 9.33
C GLY A 51 -4.88 -8.20 8.20
N LEU A 52 -4.26 -9.39 8.29
CA LEU A 52 -4.34 -10.44 7.27
C LEU A 52 -5.56 -11.35 7.52
N ALA A 53 -6.48 -11.42 6.56
CA ALA A 53 -7.61 -12.35 6.59
C ALA A 53 -7.97 -12.80 5.17
N SER A 54 -8.27 -14.10 5.00
CA SER A 54 -8.63 -14.68 3.69
C SER A 54 -7.59 -14.41 2.61
N ASN A 55 -6.29 -14.54 2.96
CA ASN A 55 -5.14 -14.25 2.09
C ASN A 55 -5.09 -12.82 1.51
N ARG A 56 -5.69 -11.86 2.23
CA ARG A 56 -5.74 -10.44 1.86
C ARG A 56 -5.43 -9.58 3.07
N TYR A 57 -4.71 -8.48 2.86
CA TYR A 57 -4.61 -7.45 3.89
C TYR A 57 -5.84 -6.55 3.86
N TRP A 58 -6.36 -6.25 5.04
CA TRP A 58 -7.50 -5.38 5.25
C TRP A 58 -7.10 -4.17 6.07
N PHE A 59 -7.60 -3.02 5.64
CA PHE A 59 -7.28 -1.71 6.19
C PHE A 59 -8.57 -0.99 6.51
N TYR A 60 -8.58 -0.19 7.56
CA TYR A 60 -9.65 0.80 7.70
C TYR A 60 -9.50 1.90 6.65
N GLN A 61 -10.63 2.48 6.21
CA GLN A 61 -10.61 3.57 5.23
C GLN A 61 -9.72 4.75 5.67
N TRP A 62 -9.73 5.09 6.96
CA TRP A 62 -8.91 6.16 7.52
C TRP A 62 -7.41 5.84 7.53
N GLN A 63 -7.01 4.57 7.43
CA GLN A 63 -5.59 4.20 7.29
C GLN A 63 -5.07 4.50 5.90
N ALA A 64 -5.91 4.29 4.86
CA ALA A 64 -5.56 4.63 3.49
C ALA A 64 -5.30 6.14 3.31
N THR A 65 -5.84 7.00 4.17
CA THR A 65 -5.56 8.45 4.16
C THR A 65 -4.25 8.83 4.86
N ASN A 66 -3.62 7.92 5.61
CA ASN A 66 -2.44 8.22 6.42
C ASN A 66 -1.10 7.97 5.73
N TYR A 67 -1.07 7.34 4.55
CA TYR A 67 0.17 7.02 3.84
C TYR A 67 1.01 8.25 3.49
N LYS A 68 0.36 9.35 3.11
CA LYS A 68 1.02 10.63 2.90
C LYS A 68 1.64 11.19 4.18
N SER A 69 0.95 11.04 5.32
CA SER A 69 1.46 11.48 6.61
C SER A 69 2.66 10.65 7.03
N TRP A 70 2.54 9.32 6.91
CA TRP A 70 3.64 8.39 7.13
C TRP A 70 4.87 8.75 6.30
N ALA A 71 4.71 9.00 4.98
CA ALA A 71 5.83 9.37 4.12
C ALA A 71 6.50 10.70 4.52
N ARG A 72 5.83 11.60 5.25
CA ARG A 72 6.42 12.85 5.75
C ARG A 72 7.22 12.68 7.03
N THR A 73 6.88 11.67 7.84
CA THR A 73 7.44 11.51 9.20
C THR A 73 8.33 10.27 9.34
N ALA A 74 8.23 9.31 8.42
CA ALA A 74 9.10 8.12 8.38
C ALA A 74 10.57 8.51 8.21
N SER A 75 11.49 7.61 8.56
CA SER A 75 12.92 7.83 8.35
C SER A 75 13.26 7.93 6.86
N ASP A 76 14.36 8.58 6.50
CA ASP A 76 14.79 8.66 5.09
C ASP A 76 15.07 7.27 4.50
N ASP A 77 15.57 6.34 5.32
CA ASP A 77 15.87 4.98 4.88
C ASP A 77 14.59 4.17 4.62
N ASP A 78 13.57 4.31 5.47
CA ASP A 78 12.27 3.67 5.24
C ASP A 78 11.60 4.22 3.97
N VAL A 79 11.70 5.53 3.77
CA VAL A 79 11.17 6.20 2.58
C VAL A 79 11.89 5.72 1.31
N ARG A 80 13.22 5.59 1.34
CA ARG A 80 13.99 5.03 0.22
C ARG A 80 13.58 3.60 -0.10
N ARG A 81 13.53 2.72 0.91
CA ARG A 81 13.15 1.32 0.73
C ARG A 81 11.73 1.17 0.18
N ALA A 82 10.77 1.95 0.69
CA ALA A 82 9.41 1.95 0.17
C ALA A 82 9.34 2.41 -1.30
N ALA A 83 10.11 3.44 -1.66
CA ALA A 83 10.22 3.89 -3.05
C ALA A 83 10.81 2.79 -3.94
N ASP A 84 11.88 2.13 -3.50
CA ASP A 84 12.52 1.03 -4.25
C ASP A 84 11.56 -0.13 -4.49
N ILE A 85 10.78 -0.53 -3.48
CA ILE A 85 9.75 -1.57 -3.61
C ILE A 85 8.72 -1.18 -4.68
N ILE A 86 8.17 0.04 -4.61
CA ILE A 86 7.16 0.53 -5.57
C ILE A 86 7.75 0.54 -6.99
N LEU A 87 8.99 1.01 -7.15
CA LEU A 87 9.65 1.16 -8.45
C LEU A 87 10.12 -0.18 -9.05
N LYS A 88 10.38 -1.18 -8.22
CA LYS A 88 10.76 -2.54 -8.65
C LYS A 88 9.63 -3.22 -9.40
N ASP A 89 8.39 -3.05 -8.94
CA ASP A 89 7.20 -3.71 -9.47
C ASP A 89 6.49 -2.88 -10.55
N ASP A 90 6.66 -1.54 -10.56
CA ASP A 90 6.01 -0.63 -11.52
C ASP A 90 6.87 -0.34 -12.77
N ARG A 91 7.33 -1.42 -13.43
CA ARG A 91 8.22 -1.35 -14.62
C ARG A 91 7.60 -0.57 -15.79
N THR A 92 6.28 -0.55 -15.90
CA THR A 92 5.53 0.11 -16.97
C THR A 92 5.42 1.62 -16.76
N ARG A 93 5.46 2.10 -15.51
CA ARG A 93 5.36 3.52 -15.16
C ARG A 93 6.71 4.21 -15.06
N ARG A 94 7.78 3.44 -14.80
CA ARG A 94 9.19 3.85 -15.00
C ARG A 94 9.41 4.58 -16.34
N ILE A 95 8.76 4.12 -17.40
CA ILE A 95 8.96 4.61 -18.78
C ILE A 95 8.18 5.91 -19.09
N ARG A 96 7.09 6.23 -18.39
CA ARG A 96 6.19 7.35 -18.77
C ARG A 96 6.20 8.55 -17.84
N GLU A 97 6.47 8.38 -16.55
CA GLU A 97 6.44 9.49 -15.58
C GLU A 97 7.75 9.67 -14.81
N PHE A 98 8.68 8.70 -14.90
CA PHE A 98 9.80 8.57 -13.97
C PHE A 98 11.20 8.81 -14.54
N GLU A 99 11.36 9.16 -15.82
CA GLU A 99 12.65 9.64 -16.36
C GLU A 99 13.16 10.91 -15.64
N HIS A 100 12.29 11.61 -14.90
CA HIS A 100 12.66 12.72 -14.01
C HIS A 100 13.09 12.30 -12.59
N TYR A 101 12.95 11.02 -12.22
CA TYR A 101 13.10 10.54 -10.84
C TYR A 101 14.47 9.96 -10.50
N ASP A 102 15.32 9.63 -11.48
CA ASP A 102 16.70 9.24 -11.18
C ASP A 102 17.49 10.34 -10.44
N ASN A 103 16.93 11.56 -10.33
CA ASN A 103 17.44 12.69 -9.54
C ASN A 103 16.48 13.25 -8.46
N ALA A 104 15.35 12.58 -8.14
CA ALA A 104 14.33 13.15 -7.26
C ALA A 104 14.34 12.56 -5.84
N ASP A 105 14.18 13.44 -4.83
CA ASP A 105 14.01 13.09 -3.41
C ASP A 105 12.90 12.02 -3.20
N PRO A 106 13.24 10.82 -2.66
CA PRO A 106 12.29 9.74 -2.36
C PRO A 106 11.12 10.16 -1.48
N ARG A 107 11.29 11.15 -0.60
CA ARG A 107 10.20 11.65 0.24
C ARG A 107 9.22 12.48 -0.57
N LYS A 108 9.75 13.38 -1.41
CA LYS A 108 8.95 14.15 -2.35
C LYS A 108 8.19 13.23 -3.29
N PHE A 109 8.82 12.15 -3.75
CA PHE A 109 8.19 11.12 -4.55
C PHE A 109 6.92 10.55 -3.88
N LEU A 110 7.08 9.89 -2.73
CA LEU A 110 5.99 9.19 -2.07
C LEU A 110 4.86 10.15 -1.67
N THR A 111 5.22 11.34 -1.18
CA THR A 111 4.21 12.33 -0.80
C THR A 111 3.43 12.88 -1.99
N THR A 112 4.06 13.08 -3.16
CA THR A 112 3.35 13.45 -4.39
C THR A 112 2.47 12.31 -4.89
N LEU A 113 2.98 11.08 -4.90
CA LEU A 113 2.23 9.90 -5.35
C LEU A 113 0.95 9.71 -4.52
N PHE A 114 1.08 9.72 -3.19
CA PHE A 114 -0.05 9.54 -2.26
C PHE A 114 -0.98 10.76 -2.17
N SER A 115 -0.65 11.88 -2.82
CA SER A 115 -1.52 13.06 -2.87
C SER A 115 -2.47 13.06 -4.07
N ARG A 116 -2.28 12.15 -5.03
CA ARG A 116 -3.12 12.07 -6.22
C ARG A 116 -4.55 11.65 -5.82
N LYS A 117 -5.56 12.23 -6.46
CA LYS A 117 -6.95 11.80 -6.26
C LYS A 117 -7.13 10.44 -6.93
N ALA A 118 -7.66 9.47 -6.17
CA ALA A 118 -8.16 8.22 -6.74
C ALA A 118 -9.29 8.54 -7.73
N TRP A 119 -9.23 7.94 -8.92
CA TRP A 119 -10.22 8.12 -9.99
C TRP A 119 -11.46 7.27 -9.73
#